data_AF-A0A7R8ZHP1-F1
#
_entry.id   AF-A0A7R8ZHP1-F1
#
_cell.length_a   1.000
_cell.length_b   1.000
_cell.length_c   1.000
_cell.angle_alpha   90.00
_cell.angle_beta   90.00
_cell.angle_gamma   90.00
#
_symmetry.space_group_name_H-M   'P 1'
#
loop_
_entity.id
_entity.type
_entity.pdbx_description
1 polymer ?
#
loop_
_entity_poly.entity_id
_entity_poly.type
_entity_poly.pdbx_seq_one_letter_code
_entity_poly.pdbx_strand_id
1 'polypeptide(L)'
;MVTCWSNGEDCTMSGECDIGKGLCCQLQRRHRQAARKACSYFKDPLICIGPVATDQVKDDVEHTAGEKRLTGKAASFNHLRRK
;
A
#
# COMPACT_ATOMS: atom_id res chain seq x y z
N MET A 1 17.78 -18.27 10.82
CA MET A 1 16.56 -17.45 11.02
C MET A 1 16.39 -16.63 9.76
N VAL A 2 15.32 -16.84 8.99
CA VAL A 2 15.02 -15.98 7.84
C VAL A 2 14.46 -14.69 8.42
N THR A 3 15.26 -13.62 8.46
CA THR A 3 14.79 -12.30 8.90
C THR A 3 14.08 -11.64 7.73
N CYS A 4 12.77 -11.84 7.62
CA CYS A 4 11.95 -11.08 6.69
C CYS A 4 11.78 -9.64 7.23
N TRP A 5 11.99 -8.67 6.36
CA TRP A 5 11.79 -7.26 6.65
C TRP A 5 10.33 -6.92 6.85
N SER A 6 10.10 -6.04 7.82
CA SER A 6 8.81 -5.50 8.22
C SER A 6 8.39 -4.32 7.35
N ASN A 7 7.12 -3.95 7.43
CA ASN A 7 6.57 -2.83 6.67
C ASN A 7 7.35 -1.52 6.92
N GLY A 8 7.80 -0.89 5.84
CA GLY A 8 8.53 0.38 5.84
C GLY A 8 10.05 0.26 5.84
N GLU A 9 10.60 -0.94 6.00
CA GLU A 9 12.04 -1.20 5.89
C GLU A 9 12.50 -1.18 4.43
N ASP A 10 13.73 -0.72 4.19
CA ASP A 10 14.30 -0.64 2.85
C ASP A 10 14.56 -2.03 2.29
N CYS A 11 14.17 -2.25 1.03
CA CYS A 11 14.25 -3.55 0.38
C CYS A 11 14.83 -3.52 -1.03
N THR A 12 15.42 -4.64 -1.47
CA THR A 12 15.88 -4.79 -2.85
C THR A 12 14.95 -5.67 -3.66
N MET A 13 14.42 -6.74 -3.04
CA MET A 13 13.50 -7.70 -3.66
C MET A 13 12.37 -8.12 -2.72
N SER A 14 11.25 -8.57 -3.30
CA SER A 14 10.08 -8.98 -2.52
C SER A 14 10.30 -10.21 -1.65
N GLY A 15 11.30 -11.05 -1.94
CA GLY A 15 11.70 -12.19 -1.10
C GLY A 15 12.33 -11.79 0.25
N GLU A 16 12.73 -10.53 0.40
CA GLU A 16 13.25 -9.99 1.66
C GLU A 16 12.13 -9.49 2.57
N CYS A 17 10.91 -9.28 2.06
CA CYS A 17 9.76 -8.83 2.85
C CYS A 17 8.95 -10.01 3.40
N ASP A 18 8.18 -9.79 4.47
CA ASP A 18 7.27 -10.81 5.01
C ASP A 18 6.05 -11.04 4.08
N ILE A 19 6.25 -11.89 3.07
CA ILE A 19 5.20 -12.30 2.12
C ILE A 19 4.03 -12.99 2.85
N GLY A 20 4.29 -13.69 3.96
CA GLY A 20 3.27 -14.34 4.77
C GLY A 20 2.27 -13.37 5.40
N LYS A 21 2.67 -12.10 5.56
CA LYS A 21 1.78 -10.99 5.97
C LYS A 21 1.29 -10.14 4.80
N GLY A 22 1.48 -10.62 3.58
CA GLY A 22 1.13 -9.90 2.36
C GLY A 22 1.99 -8.66 2.15
N LEU A 23 3.27 -8.66 2.53
CA LEU A 23 4.21 -7.58 2.21
C LEU A 23 5.01 -7.91 0.95
N CYS A 24 5.26 -6.90 0.12
CA CYS A 24 6.17 -6.99 -1.02
C CYS A 24 7.03 -5.73 -1.14
N CYS A 25 8.13 -5.82 -1.89
CA CYS A 25 9.03 -4.70 -2.04
C CYS A 25 8.47 -3.72 -3.08
N GLN A 26 8.27 -2.45 -2.72
CA GLN A 26 7.63 -1.45 -3.60
C GLN A 26 8.47 -0.19 -3.75
N LEU A 27 8.44 0.42 -4.94
CA LEU A 27 9.08 1.71 -5.18
C LEU A 27 8.19 2.86 -4.67
N GLN A 28 8.58 3.48 -3.56
CA GLN A 28 7.85 4.58 -2.96
C GLN A 28 8.39 5.92 -3.47
N ARG A 29 7.63 6.56 -4.37
CA ARG A 29 7.91 7.91 -4.87
C ARG A 29 7.12 8.92 -4.03
N ARG A 30 7.81 9.69 -3.18
CA ARG A 30 7.19 10.81 -2.46
C ARG A 30 7.54 12.12 -3.14
N HIS A 31 6.63 13.09 -3.08
CA HIS A 31 6.73 14.37 -3.78
C HIS A 31 8.00 15.18 -3.46
N ARG A 32 8.66 14.93 -2.32
CA ARG A 32 9.86 15.67 -1.89
C ARG A 32 11.00 14.78 -1.38
N GLN A 33 10.91 13.47 -1.54
CA GLN A 33 11.95 12.55 -1.08
C GLN A 33 12.44 11.71 -2.26
N ALA A 34 13.72 11.34 -2.21
CA ALA A 34 14.29 10.41 -3.16
C ALA A 34 13.44 9.13 -3.19
N ALA A 35 13.22 8.59 -4.39
CA ALA A 35 12.50 7.35 -4.54
C ALA A 35 13.28 6.25 -3.81
N ARG A 36 12.62 5.58 -2.88
CA ARG A 36 13.21 4.45 -2.14
C ARG A 36 12.39 3.21 -2.35
N LYS A 37 13.01 2.06 -2.21
CA LYS A 37 12.34 0.77 -2.26
C LYS A 37 12.10 0.31 -0.83
N ALA A 38 10.84 0.06 -0.45
CA ALA A 38 10.51 -0.36 0.90
C ALA A 38 9.44 -1.45 0.91
N CYS A 39 9.46 -2.32 1.92
CA CYS A 39 8.43 -3.34 2.11
C CYS A 39 7.09 -2.65 2.42
N SER A 40 6.06 -2.97 1.65
CA SER A 40 4.71 -2.45 1.88
C SER A 40 3.66 -3.49 1.52
N TYR A 41 2.44 -3.28 2.02
CA TYR A 41 1.32 -4.19 1.79
C TYR A 41 1.06 -4.37 0.30
N PHE A 42 0.92 -5.62 -0.09
CA PHE A 42 0.53 -6.04 -1.41
C PHE A 42 -0.80 -5.37 -1.78
N LYS A 43 -0.82 -4.71 -2.93
CA LYS A 43 -2.05 -4.10 -3.50
C LYS A 43 -2.27 -4.54 -4.93
N ASP A 44 -1.19 -4.73 -5.68
CA ASP A 44 -1.22 -5.13 -7.08
C ASP A 44 0.06 -5.92 -7.41
N PRO A 45 0.01 -6.98 -8.23
CA PRO A 45 1.20 -7.71 -8.66
C PRO A 45 2.24 -6.84 -9.40
N LEU A 46 1.79 -5.82 -10.14
CA LEU A 46 2.64 -4.96 -10.98
C LEU A 46 3.46 -3.95 -10.18
N ILE A 47 3.06 -3.66 -8.93
CA ILE A 47 3.78 -2.68 -8.09
C ILE A 47 4.91 -3.32 -7.27
N CYS A 48 4.95 -4.64 -7.19
CA CYS A 48 5.94 -5.35 -6.43
C CYS A 48 7.21 -5.61 -7.27
N ILE A 49 8.37 -5.48 -6.63
CA ILE A 49 9.68 -5.62 -7.26
C ILE A 49 10.16 -7.06 -7.12
N GLY A 50 10.41 -7.70 -8.26
CA GLY A 50 10.89 -9.08 -8.34
C GLY A 50 9.77 -10.12 -8.29
N PRO A 51 10.11 -11.42 -8.25
CA PRO A 51 9.13 -12.49 -8.16
C PRO A 51 8.39 -12.36 -6.83
N VAL A 52 7.09 -12.10 -6.92
CA VAL A 52 6.18 -12.19 -5.79
C VAL A 52 5.46 -13.49 -5.93
N ALA A 53 5.53 -14.33 -4.91
CA ALA A 53 4.70 -15.53 -4.84
C ALA A 53 3.25 -15.08 -4.65
N THR A 54 2.60 -14.66 -5.73
CA THR A 54 1.19 -14.22 -5.75
C THR A 54 0.25 -15.32 -5.25
N ASP A 55 0.68 -16.58 -5.35
CA ASP A 55 0.00 -17.74 -4.78
C ASP A 55 -0.01 -17.75 -3.23
N GLN A 56 0.99 -17.12 -2.60
CA GLN A 56 1.18 -17.10 -1.14
C GLN A 56 0.63 -15.83 -0.48
N VAL A 57 0.25 -14.82 -1.27
CA VAL A 57 -0.42 -13.64 -0.73
C VAL A 57 -1.88 -14.01 -0.55
N LYS A 58 -2.24 -14.32 0.69
CA LYS A 58 -3.62 -14.61 1.07
C LYS A 58 -4.48 -13.38 0.77
N ASP A 59 -5.27 -13.46 -0.29
CA ASP A 59 -6.26 -12.46 -0.68
C ASP A 59 -7.45 -12.55 0.30
N ASP A 60 -7.23 -12.23 1.57
CA ASP A 60 -8.33 -11.90 2.48
C ASP A 60 -8.78 -10.46 2.14
N VAL A 61 -9.20 -10.25 0.88
CA VAL A 61 -10.00 -9.09 0.49
C VAL A 61 -11.40 -9.38 1.02
N GLU A 62 -11.65 -8.96 2.26
CA GLU A 62 -13.03 -8.80 2.74
C GLU A 62 -13.69 -7.78 1.82
N HIS A 63 -14.45 -8.29 0.85
CA HIS A 63 -15.41 -7.50 0.10
C HIS A 63 -16.50 -7.05 1.08
N THR A 64 -16.27 -5.94 1.78
CA THR A 64 -17.33 -5.31 2.58
C THR A 64 -18.40 -4.86 1.60
N ALA A 65 -19.52 -5.57 1.58
CA ALA A 65 -20.66 -5.26 0.74
C ALA A 65 -21.20 -3.86 1.10
N GLY A 66 -20.90 -2.86 0.26
CA GLY A 66 -21.73 -1.65 0.16
C GLY A 66 -21.23 -0.33 0.75
N GLU A 67 -19.92 -0.05 0.84
CA GLU A 67 -19.49 1.30 1.20
C GLU A 67 -19.56 2.27 -0.01
N LYS A 68 -20.63 3.06 -0.06
CA LYS A 68 -20.84 4.12 -1.05
C LYS A 68 -19.66 5.10 -1.04
N ARG A 69 -18.97 5.24 -2.17
CA ARG A 69 -17.97 6.31 -2.38
C ARG A 69 -18.69 7.66 -2.28
N LEU A 70 -18.47 8.42 -1.21
CA LEU A 70 -18.83 9.84 -1.15
C LEU A 70 -17.89 10.60 -2.11
N THR A 71 -18.20 10.58 -3.41
CA THR A 71 -17.59 11.48 -4.39
C THR A 71 -18.28 12.83 -4.26
N GLY A 72 -17.74 13.72 -3.43
CA GLY A 72 -18.16 15.11 -3.32
C GLY A 72 -17.03 16.03 -3.75
N LYS A 73 -16.86 16.21 -5.06
CA LYS A 73 -15.86 17.10 -5.65
C LYS A 73 -16.35 18.55 -5.57
N ALA A 74 -15.58 19.39 -4.87
CA ALA A 74 -15.38 20.83 -5.05
C ALA A 74 -16.54 21.84 -4.89
N ALA A 75 -16.14 22.95 -4.25
CA ALA A 75 -16.68 24.32 -4.34
C ALA A 75 -18.01 24.63 -3.63
N SER A 76 -17.92 25.36 -2.51
CA SER A 76 -18.32 26.78 -2.45
C SER A 76 -18.03 27.39 -1.08
N PHE A 77 -17.40 28.57 -1.09
CA PHE A 77 -17.28 29.47 0.05
C PHE A 77 -18.66 29.93 0.56
N ASN A 78 -18.66 30.46 1.79
CA ASN A 78 -19.75 31.13 2.52
C ASN A 78 -20.65 30.22 3.37
N HIS A 79 -20.47 30.22 4.70
CA HIS A 79 -21.22 31.12 5.59
C HIS A 79 -20.88 30.87 7.08
N LEU A 80 -19.78 31.47 7.56
CA LEU A 80 -19.62 31.69 9.00
C LEU A 80 -20.63 32.76 9.44
N ARG A 81 -21.81 32.35 9.92
CA ARG A 81 -22.63 33.13 10.87
C ARG A 81 -23.32 32.14 11.81
N ARG A 82 -22.86 32.03 13.06
CA ARG A 82 -23.38 32.82 14.19
C ARG A 82 -24.91 32.79 14.25
N LYS A 83 -25.44 31.91 15.09
CA LYS A 83 -26.36 32.31 16.16
C LYS A 83 -25.89 31.64 17.45
#